data_AF-A0A4R1AK12-F1
#
_entry.id   AF-A0A4R1AK12-F1
#
_cell.length_a   1.000
_cell.length_b   1.000
_cell.length_c   1.000
_cell.angle_alpha   90.00
_cell.angle_beta   90.00
_cell.angle_gamma   90.00
#
_symmetry.space_group_name_H-M   'P 1'
#
loop_
_entity.id
_entity.type
_entity.pdbx_description
1 polymer ?
#
loop_
_entity_poly.entity_id
_entity_poly.type
_entity_poly.pdbx_seq_one_letter_code
_entity_poly.pdbx_strand_id
1 'polypeptide(L)'
;MKFSRLKSDAGLSVEFYAPGSDEPDYELHGFLDSSDADVMDAGYEHACSASLKGRKGRNGWMTATVKRSCLGDLPKVRMAATAFRVVEKDASVLIYGDALSAKKIRTAQKSRALAAG
;
A
#
# COMPACT_ATOMS: atom_id res chain seq x y z
N MET A 1 -5.85 -3.68 -4.40
CA MET A 1 -7.09 -2.94 -4.05
C MET A 1 -7.77 -2.44 -5.32
N LYS A 2 -9.10 -2.28 -5.36
CA LYS A 2 -9.86 -1.83 -6.55
C LYS A 2 -10.50 -0.46 -6.29
N PHE A 3 -10.38 0.46 -7.24
CA PHE A 3 -10.86 1.85 -7.16
C PHE A 3 -11.92 2.12 -8.22
N SER A 4 -12.94 2.92 -7.89
CA SER A 4 -13.97 3.34 -8.86
C SER A 4 -13.35 4.04 -10.09
N ARG A 5 -12.36 4.90 -9.86
CA ARG A 5 -11.53 5.51 -10.91
C ARG A 5 -10.13 5.88 -10.39
N LEU A 6 -9.12 5.14 -10.83
CA LEU A 6 -7.72 5.42 -10.48
C LEU A 6 -7.06 6.29 -11.57
N LYS A 7 -6.36 7.36 -11.16
CA LYS A 7 -5.69 8.33 -12.06
C LYS A 7 -4.16 8.21 -11.95
N SER A 8 -3.42 8.93 -12.80
CA SER A 8 -2.01 9.23 -12.55
C SER A 8 -1.87 9.91 -11.17
N ASP A 9 -0.69 9.78 -10.57
CA ASP A 9 -0.35 10.38 -9.27
C ASP A 9 -1.09 9.79 -8.07
N ALA A 10 -1.72 8.63 -8.28
CA ALA A 10 -2.23 7.79 -7.22
C ALA A 10 -1.09 6.94 -6.63
N GLY A 11 -1.14 6.74 -5.32
CA GLY A 11 -0.18 5.94 -4.59
C GLY A 11 -0.84 5.03 -3.56
N LEU A 12 -0.01 4.15 -3.03
CA LEU A 12 -0.31 3.23 -1.96
C LEU A 12 0.69 3.44 -0.85
N SER A 13 0.19 3.70 0.36
CA SER A 13 0.96 3.63 1.59
C SER A 13 0.45 2.47 2.44
N VAL A 14 1.35 1.65 2.99
CA VAL A 14 1.01 0.55 3.90
C VAL A 14 1.93 0.58 5.10
N GLU A 15 1.34 0.64 6.28
CA GLU A 15 2.02 0.55 7.56
C GLU A 15 1.95 -0.89 8.07
N PHE A 16 3.08 -1.44 8.51
CA PHE A 16 3.20 -2.77 9.10
C PHE A 16 3.59 -2.66 10.57
N TYR A 17 2.87 -3.38 11.42
CA TYR A 17 3.01 -3.28 12.88
C TYR A 17 3.33 -4.64 13.48
N ALA A 18 4.27 -4.64 14.40
CA ALA A 18 4.52 -5.70 15.35
C ALA A 18 3.32 -5.88 16.29
N PRO A 19 3.12 -7.09 16.82
CA PRO A 19 2.07 -7.31 17.81
C PRO A 19 2.27 -6.44 19.06
N GLY A 20 1.28 -5.60 19.35
CA GLY A 20 1.30 -4.71 20.53
C GLY A 20 1.97 -3.36 20.29
N SER A 21 2.53 -3.10 19.11
CA SER A 21 3.02 -1.77 18.75
C SER A 21 1.87 -0.87 18.30
N ASP A 22 1.92 0.39 18.73
CA ASP A 22 1.06 1.48 18.29
C ASP A 22 1.68 2.27 17.12
N GLU A 23 2.99 2.12 16.90
CA GLU A 23 3.75 2.73 15.80
C GLU A 23 4.12 1.69 14.73
N PRO A 24 4.20 2.08 13.45
CA PRO A 24 4.63 1.16 12.40
C PRO A 24 6.11 0.80 12.54
N ASP A 25 6.42 -0.50 12.46
CA ASP A 25 7.79 -1.00 12.41
C ASP A 25 8.36 -0.91 10.99
N TYR A 26 7.47 -0.95 9.99
CA TYR A 26 7.81 -0.74 8.59
C TYR A 26 6.72 0.04 7.87
N GLU A 27 7.12 0.77 6.85
CA GLU A 27 6.22 1.48 5.96
C GLU A 27 6.54 1.12 4.50
N LEU A 28 5.52 0.90 3.68
CA LEU A 28 5.62 0.80 2.24
C LEU A 28 5.03 2.04 1.60
N HIS A 29 5.73 2.60 0.61
CA HIS A 29 5.25 3.69 -0.22
C HIS A 29 5.48 3.39 -1.69
N GLY A 30 4.45 3.54 -2.52
CA GLY A 30 4.56 3.27 -3.95
C GLY A 30 3.56 4.05 -4.77
N PHE A 31 3.98 4.50 -5.95
CA PHE A 31 3.15 5.25 -6.89
C PHE A 31 2.73 4.36 -8.06
N LEU A 32 1.52 4.55 -8.57
CA LEU A 32 0.93 3.74 -9.64
C LEU A 32 1.79 3.64 -10.90
N ASP A 33 2.61 4.66 -11.15
CA ASP A 33 3.45 4.78 -12.34
C ASP A 33 4.84 4.16 -12.17
N SER A 34 5.15 3.63 -10.98
CA SER A 34 6.36 2.88 -10.69
C SER A 34 6.15 1.37 -10.80
N SER A 35 7.21 0.65 -11.18
CA SER A 35 7.27 -0.82 -11.13
C SER A 35 7.50 -1.36 -9.72
N ASP A 36 7.98 -0.51 -8.82
CA ASP A 36 8.41 -0.88 -7.47
C ASP A 36 7.88 0.15 -6.44
N ALA A 37 7.78 -0.32 -5.20
CA ALA A 37 7.47 0.45 -4.02
C ALA A 37 8.62 0.30 -3.02
N ASP A 38 8.89 1.33 -2.25
CA ASP A 38 9.93 1.31 -1.22
C ASP A 38 9.35 0.82 0.09
N VAL A 39 10.04 -0.11 0.74
CA VAL A 39 9.78 -0.52 2.12
C VAL A 39 10.87 0.07 2.99
N MET A 40 10.47 0.84 3.99
CA MET A 40 11.34 1.46 4.98
C MET A 40 11.08 0.87 6.36
N ASP A 41 12.08 0.87 7.23
CA ASP A 41 11.91 0.55 8.65
C ASP A 41 11.47 1.77 9.48
N ALA A 42 11.31 1.60 10.79
CA ALA A 42 10.93 2.67 11.71
C ALA A 42 11.94 3.84 11.77
N GLY A 43 13.18 3.64 11.33
CA GLY A 43 14.21 4.68 11.20
C GLY A 43 14.14 5.42 9.86
N TYR A 44 13.18 5.09 9.00
CA TYR A 44 13.11 5.51 7.60
C TYR A 44 14.32 5.06 6.77
N GLU A 45 15.02 4.01 7.20
CA GLU A 45 16.06 3.38 6.40
C GLU A 45 15.44 2.44 5.37
N HIS A 46 15.99 2.42 4.16
CA HIS A 46 15.49 1.54 3.10
C HIS A 46 15.74 0.07 3.45
N ALA A 47 14.66 -0.68 3.69
CA ALA A 47 14.72 -2.10 4.00
C ALA A 47 14.75 -2.95 2.72
N CYS A 48 13.85 -2.67 1.76
CA CYS A 48 13.84 -3.33 0.46
C CYS A 48 12.92 -2.65 -0.57
N SER A 49 13.04 -3.05 -1.83
CA SER A 49 12.03 -2.78 -2.86
C SER A 49 10.98 -3.90 -2.94
N ALA A 50 9.71 -3.51 -3.05
CA ALA A 50 8.57 -4.39 -3.25
C ALA A 50 8.00 -4.23 -4.66
N SER A 51 7.67 -5.33 -5.33
CA SER A 51 7.12 -5.24 -6.69
C SER A 51 5.74 -4.59 -6.65
N LEU A 52 5.55 -3.57 -7.48
CA LEU A 52 4.32 -2.82 -7.61
C LEU A 52 3.72 -3.05 -9.00
N LYS A 53 2.42 -3.34 -9.02
CA LYS A 53 1.65 -3.46 -10.25
C LYS A 53 0.37 -2.68 -10.10
N GLY A 54 -0.07 -2.06 -11.18
CA GLY A 54 -1.36 -1.41 -11.18
C GLY A 54 -1.94 -1.20 -12.57
N ARG A 55 -3.19 -0.77 -12.57
CA ARG A 55 -3.95 -0.42 -13.77
C ARG A 55 -4.74 0.85 -13.50
N LYS A 56 -4.54 1.85 -14.35
CA LYS A 56 -5.31 3.10 -14.38
C LYS A 56 -6.74 2.88 -14.88
N GLY A 57 -7.60 3.87 -14.63
CA GLY A 57 -8.93 3.97 -15.23
C GLY A 57 -10.07 3.50 -14.33
N ARG A 58 -11.24 3.25 -14.95
CA ARG A 58 -12.41 2.71 -14.27
C ARG A 58 -12.10 1.31 -13.73
N ASN A 59 -12.48 1.03 -12.49
CA ASN A 59 -12.12 -0.21 -11.80
C ASN A 59 -10.60 -0.45 -11.75
N GLY A 60 -9.82 0.63 -11.71
CA GLY A 60 -8.37 0.58 -11.60
C GLY A 60 -7.93 -0.11 -10.31
N TRP A 61 -6.70 -0.60 -10.29
CA TRP A 61 -6.19 -1.33 -9.13
C TRP A 61 -4.69 -1.11 -8.92
N MET A 62 -4.24 -1.33 -7.70
CA MET A 62 -2.83 -1.40 -7.32
C MET A 62 -2.60 -2.60 -6.40
N THR A 63 -1.46 -3.25 -6.58
CA THR A 63 -1.01 -4.39 -5.79
C THR A 63 0.49 -4.24 -5.57
N ALA A 64 0.89 -4.13 -4.29
CA ALA A 64 2.28 -4.24 -3.88
C ALA A 64 2.53 -5.65 -3.34
N THR A 65 3.66 -6.25 -3.70
CA THR A 65 4.09 -7.57 -3.24
C THR A 65 5.37 -7.43 -2.43
N VAL A 66 5.24 -7.52 -1.11
CA VAL A 66 6.35 -7.42 -0.16
C VAL A 66 6.83 -8.82 0.21
N LYS A 67 8.15 -9.06 0.11
CA LYS A 67 8.74 -10.32 0.60
C LYS A 67 8.73 -10.31 2.13
N ARG A 68 8.38 -11.44 2.76
CA ARG A 68 8.32 -11.55 4.22
C ARG A 68 9.64 -11.15 4.90
N SER A 69 10.78 -11.47 4.28
CA SER A 69 12.11 -11.11 4.76
C SER A 69 12.37 -9.60 4.84
N CYS A 70 11.60 -8.77 4.11
CA CYS A 70 11.70 -7.31 4.23
C CYS A 70 11.12 -6.77 5.54
N LEU A 71 10.27 -7.55 6.20
CA LEU A 71 9.53 -7.18 7.41
C LEU A 71 10.12 -7.88 8.64
N GLY A 72 11.41 -8.23 8.59
CA GLY A 72 12.14 -8.95 9.63
C GLY A 72 11.40 -10.18 10.18
N ASP A 73 11.61 -10.45 11.46
CA ASP A 73 11.06 -11.61 12.16
C ASP A 73 9.70 -11.36 12.83
N LEU A 74 8.93 -10.35 12.38
CA LEU A 74 7.59 -10.04 12.92
C LEU A 74 6.68 -11.30 13.00
N PRO A 75 6.34 -11.80 14.21
CA PRO A 75 5.67 -13.10 14.34
C PRO A 75 4.25 -13.08 13.77
N LYS A 76 3.61 -11.91 13.78
CA LYS A 76 2.35 -11.62 13.07
C LYS A 76 2.43 -10.20 12.53
N VAL A 77 1.91 -9.99 11.33
CA VAL A 77 1.90 -8.69 10.66
C VAL A 77 0.50 -8.10 10.75
N ARG A 78 0.34 -7.02 11.51
CA ARG A 78 -0.84 -6.15 11.44
C ARG A 78 -0.55 -5.08 10.38
N MET A 79 -1.55 -4.72 9.57
CA MET A 79 -1.38 -3.74 8.50
C MET A 79 -2.47 -2.69 8.54
N ALA A 80 -2.11 -1.45 8.22
CA ALA A 80 -3.02 -0.40 7.82
C ALA A 80 -2.64 0.06 6.41
N ALA A 81 -3.59 0.12 5.49
CA ALA A 81 -3.33 0.56 4.12
C ALA A 81 -4.12 1.81 3.82
N THR A 82 -3.47 2.77 3.17
CA THR A 82 -4.05 4.01 2.68
C THR A 82 -3.75 4.11 1.20
N ALA A 83 -4.78 4.30 0.39
CA ALA A 83 -4.54 4.79 -0.97
C ALA A 83 -4.61 6.30 -0.95
N PHE A 84 -3.69 6.92 -1.67
CA PHE A 84 -3.64 8.36 -1.72
C PHE A 84 -3.52 8.87 -3.15
N ARG A 85 -3.76 10.16 -3.30
CA ARG A 85 -3.50 10.91 -4.52
C ARG A 85 -2.79 12.20 -4.17
N VAL A 86 -1.72 12.48 -4.90
CA VAL A 86 -1.00 13.75 -4.81
C VAL A 86 -1.49 14.68 -5.91
N VAL A 87 -1.74 15.94 -5.55
CA VAL A 87 -2.10 17.00 -6.49
C VAL A 87 -1.26 18.22 -6.18
N GLU A 88 -0.45 18.66 -7.14
CA GLU A 88 0.21 19.95 -7.08
C GLU A 88 -0.76 21.06 -7.49
N LYS A 89 -0.87 22.10 -6.68
CA LYS A 89 -1.71 23.26 -6.94
C LYS A 89 -1.08 24.51 -6.33
N ASP A 90 -0.86 25.54 -7.14
CA ASP A 90 -0.42 26.86 -6.69
C ASP A 90 0.80 26.80 -5.73
N ALA A 91 1.87 26.11 -6.15
CA ALA A 91 3.09 25.83 -5.36
C ALA A 91 2.88 25.05 -4.04
N SER A 92 1.69 24.47 -3.83
CA SER A 92 1.37 23.60 -2.70
C SER A 92 1.18 22.16 -3.14
N VAL A 93 1.50 21.22 -2.25
CA VAL A 93 1.24 19.79 -2.44
C VAL A 93 0.02 19.39 -1.60
N LEU A 94 -1.03 18.90 -2.25
CA LEU A 94 -2.23 18.37 -1.58
C LEU A 94 -2.24 16.85 -1.66
N ILE A 95 -2.33 16.19 -0.52
CA ILE A 95 -2.42 14.73 -0.41
C ILE A 95 -3.82 14.37 0.07
N TYR A 96 -4.56 13.64 -0.76
CA TYR A 96 -5.87 13.08 -0.41
C TYR A 96 -5.68 11.61 -0.11
N GLY A 97 -5.98 11.17 1.11
CA GLY A 97 -5.85 9.76 1.53
C GLY A 97 -7.19 9.16 1.90
N ASP A 98 -7.48 7.99 1.35
CA ASP A 98 -8.59 7.13 1.79
C ASP A 98 -7.99 5.95 2.56
N ALA A 99 -8.30 5.84 3.85
CA ALA A 99 -7.91 4.68 4.66
C ALA A 99 -8.71 3.46 4.21
N LEU A 100 -8.02 2.39 3.82
CA LEU A 100 -8.61 1.19 3.24
C LEU A 100 -8.71 0.02 4.24
N SER A 101 -8.08 0.15 5.41
CA SER A 101 -8.26 -0.81 6.49
C SER A 101 -8.08 -0.20 7.90
N ALA A 102 -9.16 -0.13 8.67
CA ALA A 102 -9.12 -0.25 10.13
C ALA A 102 -9.34 -1.71 10.59
N LYS A 103 -9.41 -2.68 9.65
CA LYS A 103 -9.78 -4.07 9.95
C LYS A 103 -8.59 -5.01 9.84
N LYS A 104 -8.36 -5.78 10.91
CA LYS A 104 -7.46 -6.94 10.98
C LYS A 104 -7.64 -7.80 9.72
N ILE A 105 -6.68 -7.77 8.78
CA ILE A 105 -6.65 -8.71 7.65
C ILE A 105 -6.21 -10.06 8.20
N ARG A 106 -7.18 -10.86 8.66
CA ARG A 106 -6.97 -12.28 8.94
C ARG A 106 -6.97 -12.98 7.59
N THR A 107 -5.78 -13.37 7.13
CA THR A 107 -5.50 -14.20 5.94
C THR A 107 -5.75 -13.58 4.56
N ALA A 108 -4.94 -14.00 3.58
CA ALA A 108 -5.11 -13.67 2.17
C ALA A 108 -6.47 -14.14 1.68
N GLN A 109 -7.41 -13.21 1.50
CA GLN A 109 -8.69 -13.51 0.89
C GLN A 109 -8.42 -13.81 -0.59
N LYS A 110 -8.42 -15.10 -0.99
CA LYS A 110 -8.50 -15.47 -2.41
C LYS A 110 -9.74 -14.78 -2.96
N SER A 111 -9.54 -13.74 -3.78
CA SER A 111 -10.63 -13.03 -4.43
C SER A 111 -11.34 -13.99 -5.38
N ARG A 112 -12.42 -14.63 -4.92
CA ARG A 112 -13.45 -15.22 -5.78
C ARG A 112 -14.22 -14.07 -6.41
N ALA A 113 -13.78 -13.61 -7.58
CA ALA A 113 -14.65 -12.86 -8.51
C ALA A 113 -13.93 -12.64 -9.86
N LEU A 114 -13.85 -13.71 -10.65
CA LEU A 114 -14.11 -13.70 -12.10
C LEU A 114 -14.77 -15.05 -12.41
N ALA A 115 -16.02 -15.16 -11.97
CA ALA A 115 -16.97 -16.14 -12.47
C ALA A 115 -18.25 -15.35 -12.76
N ALA A 116 -18.24 -14.61 -13.86
CA ALA A 116 -19.41 -14.06 -14.55
C ALA A 116 -18.91 -13.27 -15.77
N GLY A 117 -19.25 -13.74 -16.97
CA GLY A 117 -19.02 -13.07 -18.25
C GLY A 117 -18.10 -13.86 -19.17
#